data_AF-A0AAN0K0T0-F1
#
_entry.id   AF-A0AAN0K0T0-F1
#
_cell.length_a   1.000
_cell.length_b   1.000
_cell.length_c   1.000
_cell.angle_alpha   90.00
_cell.angle_beta   90.00
_cell.angle_gamma   90.00
#
_symmetry.space_group_name_H-M   'P 1'
#
loop_
_entity.id
_entity.type
_entity.pdbx_description
1 polymer ?
#
loop_
_entity_poly.entity_id
_entity_poly.type
_entity_poly.pdbx_seq_one_letter_code
_entity_poly.pdbx_strand_id
1 'polypeptide(L)'
;MSSLAKVSDGYTPGHMITGITQLRKCPLTTAEFIPFLAKIDPIYREEEEAYKAWFNKTPLGKKRAKAIKEGMGEDDGGGGKKGKGKEKKK
;
A
#
# COMPACT_ATOMS: atom_id res chain seq x y z
N MET A 1 15.61 1.23 12.02
CA MET A 1 14.29 0.63 12.32
C MET A 1 14.20 0.34 13.81
N SER A 2 13.22 0.92 14.51
CA SER A 2 12.96 0.58 15.91
C SER A 2 12.27 -0.79 16.03
N SER A 3 12.30 -1.42 17.22
CA SER A 3 11.61 -2.69 17.45
C SER A 3 10.10 -2.59 17.20
N LEU A 4 9.47 -1.48 17.60
CA LEU A 4 8.05 -1.23 17.34
C LEU A 4 7.73 -1.21 15.85
N ALA A 5 8.57 -0.54 15.04
CA ALA A 5 8.36 -0.47 13.59
C ALA A 5 8.44 -1.84 12.90
N LYS A 6 9.23 -2.77 13.43
CA LYS A 6 9.31 -4.15 12.90
C LYS A 6 8.06 -4.96 13.26
N VAL A 7 7.58 -4.86 14.49
CA VAL A 7 6.39 -5.64 14.94
C VAL A 7 5.08 -5.07 14.40
N SER A 8 5.07 -3.79 13.99
CA SER A 8 3.93 -3.16 13.34
C SER A 8 3.96 -3.26 11.80
N ASP A 9 4.89 -4.03 11.23
CA ASP A 9 4.88 -4.30 9.79
C ASP A 9 3.63 -5.10 9.43
N GLY A 10 2.90 -4.67 8.39
CA GLY A 10 1.60 -5.22 8.02
C GLY A 10 0.38 -4.52 8.66
N TYR A 11 0.53 -3.53 9.53
CA TYR A 11 -0.60 -2.75 10.04
C TYR A 11 -0.78 -1.42 9.29
N THR A 12 -2.04 -1.06 8.98
CA THR A 12 -2.32 0.24 8.33
C THR A 12 -2.16 1.41 9.30
N PRO A 13 -1.94 2.63 8.77
CA PRO A 13 -2.04 3.85 9.57
C PRO A 13 -3.38 3.99 10.34
N GLY A 14 -4.48 3.46 9.77
CA GLY A 14 -5.79 3.44 10.43
C GLY A 14 -5.80 2.59 11.71
N HIS A 15 -5.19 1.41 11.69
CA HIS A 15 -4.99 0.60 12.90
C HIS A 15 -4.16 1.35 13.93
N MET A 16 -3.09 2.02 13.50
CA MET A 16 -2.22 2.78 14.41
C MET A 16 -2.97 3.95 15.08
N ILE A 17 -3.73 4.73 14.31
CA ILE A 17 -4.52 5.86 14.83
C ILE A 17 -5.58 5.36 15.81
N THR A 18 -6.24 4.24 15.51
CA THR A 18 -7.22 3.62 16.42
C THR A 18 -6.57 3.23 17.75
N GLY A 19 -5.43 2.54 17.73
CA GLY A 19 -4.71 2.17 18.95
C GLY A 19 -4.29 3.40 19.77
N ILE A 20 -3.74 4.41 19.09
CA ILE A 20 -3.31 5.67 19.73
C ILE A 20 -4.51 6.41 20.35
N THR A 21 -5.66 6.48 19.69
CA THR A 21 -6.83 7.21 20.18
C THR A 21 -7.52 6.49 21.34
N GLN A 22 -7.59 5.16 21.31
CA GLN A 22 -8.23 4.36 22.36
C GLN A 22 -7.39 4.23 23.64
N LEU A 23 -6.06 4.23 23.51
CA LEU A 23 -5.12 4.02 24.63
C LEU A 23 -4.64 5.34 25.28
N ARG A 24 -5.07 6.50 24.76
CA ARG A 24 -4.58 7.85 25.13
C ARG A 24 -4.91 8.36 26.54
N LYS A 25 -5.30 7.47 27.47
CA LYS A 25 -5.60 7.85 28.86
C LYS A 25 -4.34 8.23 29.65
N CYS A 26 -3.17 7.79 29.20
CA CYS A 26 -1.85 8.06 29.76
C CYS A 26 -0.81 8.18 28.62
N PRO A 27 0.43 8.62 28.88
CA PRO A 27 1.50 8.55 27.89
C PRO A 27 1.70 7.10 27.41
N LEU A 28 1.43 6.84 26.13
CA LEU A 28 1.59 5.51 25.56
C LEU A 28 3.05 5.11 25.50
N THR A 29 3.34 3.94 26.06
CA THR A 29 4.61 3.24 25.89
C THR A 29 4.53 2.24 24.73
N THR A 30 5.69 1.85 24.20
CA THR A 30 5.77 0.83 23.14
C THR A 30 5.14 -0.50 23.55
N ALA A 31 5.22 -0.88 24.81
CA ALA A 31 4.70 -2.16 25.31
C ALA A 31 3.17 -2.22 25.30
N GLU A 32 2.49 -1.09 25.53
CA GLU A 32 1.03 -1.01 25.55
C GLU A 32 0.41 -1.14 24.15
N PHE A 33 1.21 -0.93 23.11
CA PHE A 33 0.76 -1.01 21.73
C PHE A 33 0.61 -2.45 21.23
N ILE A 34 1.47 -3.36 21.71
CA ILE A 34 1.51 -4.75 21.25
C ILE A 34 0.20 -5.51 21.54
N PRO A 35 -0.39 -5.43 22.76
CA PRO A 35 -1.66 -6.11 23.05
C PRO A 35 -2.84 -5.61 22.22
N PHE A 36 -2.80 -4.36 21.75
CA PHE A 36 -3.82 -3.82 20.86
C PHE A 36 -3.65 -4.38 19.44
N LEU A 37 -2.43 -4.34 18.90
CA LEU A 37 -2.12 -4.87 17.57
C LEU A 37 -2.42 -6.37 17.47
N ALA A 38 -2.09 -7.15 18.51
CA ALA A 38 -2.33 -8.60 18.53
C ALA A 38 -3.80 -9.03 18.40
N LYS A 39 -4.76 -8.10 18.52
CA LYS A 39 -6.20 -8.36 18.34
C LYS A 39 -6.67 -8.11 16.91
N ILE A 40 -5.83 -7.51 16.07
CA ILE A 40 -6.14 -7.09 14.71
C ILE A 40 -5.40 -8.03 13.76
N ASP A 41 -6.09 -8.48 12.71
CA ASP A 41 -5.44 -9.27 11.66
C ASP A 41 -4.51 -8.35 10.85
N PRO A 42 -3.20 -8.64 10.77
CA PRO A 42 -2.29 -7.88 9.93
C PRO A 42 -2.65 -8.06 8.46
N ILE A 43 -2.31 -7.07 7.65
CA ILE A 43 -2.42 -7.17 6.20
C ILE A 43 -1.16 -7.86 5.69
N TYR A 44 -1.36 -9.00 5.04
CA TYR A 44 -0.26 -9.77 4.49
C TYR A 44 0.28 -9.08 3.23
N ARG A 45 1.57 -9.31 2.96
CA ARG A 45 2.25 -8.65 1.85
C ARG A 45 1.59 -8.98 0.51
N GLU A 46 1.20 -10.24 0.35
CA GLU A 46 0.56 -10.75 -0.85
C GLU A 46 -0.80 -10.08 -1.09
N GLU A 47 -1.56 -9.82 -0.03
CA GLU A 47 -2.84 -9.10 -0.10
C GLU A 47 -2.62 -7.64 -0.50
N GLU A 48 -1.60 -6.99 0.09
CA GLU A 48 -1.25 -5.62 -0.25
C GLU A 48 -0.82 -5.50 -1.71
N GLU A 49 -0.01 -6.44 -2.21
CA GLU A 49 0.43 -6.50 -3.60
C GLU A 49 -0.73 -6.78 -4.57
N ALA A 50 -1.61 -7.73 -4.24
CA ALA A 50 -2.81 -8.02 -5.02
C ALA A 50 -3.73 -6.80 -5.11
N TYR A 51 -3.92 -6.09 -4.00
CA TYR A 51 -4.69 -4.85 -3.95
C TYR A 51 -4.07 -3.76 -4.82
N LYS A 52 -2.76 -3.54 -4.73
CA LYS A 52 -2.04 -2.58 -5.59
C LYS A 52 -2.19 -2.93 -7.07
N ALA A 53 -2.02 -4.20 -7.43
CA ALA A 53 -2.14 -4.69 -8.80
C ALA A 53 -3.57 -4.50 -9.35
N TRP A 54 -4.59 -4.71 -8.51
CA TRP A 54 -5.98 -4.42 -8.87
C TRP A 54 -6.24 -2.90 -8.99
N PHE A 55 -5.82 -2.11 -8.01
CA PHE A 55 -6.03 -0.66 -7.97
C PHE A 55 -5.46 0.03 -9.22
N ASN A 56 -4.28 -0.40 -9.67
CA ASN A 56 -3.64 0.13 -10.89
C ASN A 56 -4.42 -0.14 -12.18
N LYS A 57 -5.35 -1.12 -12.19
CA LYS A 57 -6.23 -1.37 -13.34
C LYS A 57 -7.40 -0.39 -13.39
N THR A 58 -7.76 0.24 -12.27
CA THR A 58 -8.87 1.19 -12.19
C THR A 58 -8.56 2.51 -12.90
N PRO A 59 -9.57 3.26 -13.38
CA PRO A 59 -9.35 4.59 -13.93
C PRO A 59 -8.63 5.55 -12.97
N LEU A 60 -8.94 5.46 -11.67
CA LEU A 60 -8.32 6.29 -10.64
C LEU A 60 -6.84 5.94 -10.44
N GLY A 61 -6.51 4.64 -10.40
CA GLY A 61 -5.12 4.17 -10.31
C GLY A 61 -4.29 4.62 -11.51
N LYS A 62 -4.84 4.52 -12.72
CA LYS A 62 -4.19 5.03 -13.95
C LYS A 62 -3.97 6.53 -13.92
N LYS A 63 -4.97 7.32 -13.50
CA LYS A 63 -4.84 8.78 -13.34
C LYS A 63 -3.76 9.13 -12.31
N ARG A 64 -3.72 8.41 -11.18
CA ARG A 64 -2.69 8.60 -10.15
C ARG A 64 -1.30 8.27 -10.67
N ALA A 65 -1.12 7.15 -11.38
CA ALA A 65 0.16 6.78 -11.98
C ALA A 65 0.64 7.82 -13.01
N LYS A 66 -0.27 8.34 -13.84
CA LYS A 66 0.03 9.42 -14.79
C LYS A 66 0.47 10.69 -14.08
N ALA A 67 -0.26 11.13 -13.05
CA ALA A 67 0.08 12.32 -12.27
C ALA A 67 1.44 12.20 -11.55
N ILE A 68 1.78 11.00 -11.04
CA ILE A 68 3.08 10.73 -10.44
C ILE A 68 4.18 10.83 -11.52
N LYS A 69 3.98 10.21 -12.69
CA LYS A 69 4.94 10.28 -13.81
C LYS A 69 5.17 11.72 -14.28
N GLU A 70 4.09 12.50 -14.41
CA GLU A 70 4.15 13.91 -14.79
C GLU A 70 4.80 14.80 -13.72
N GLY A 71 4.59 14.51 -12.44
CA GLY A 71 5.19 15.25 -11.33
C GLY A 71 6.64 14.87 -11.02
N MET A 72 7.08 13.66 -11.39
CA MET A 72 8.45 13.19 -11.18
C MET A 72 9.38 13.44 -12.39
N GLY A 73 8.84 13.87 -13.53
CA GLY A 73 9.65 14.24 -14.70
C GLY A 73 10.42 13.07 -15.34
N GLU A 74 9.97 11.83 -15.16
CA GLU A 74 10.61 10.65 -15.77
C GLU A 74 9.88 10.22 -17.06
N ASP A 75 10.64 10.36 -18.16
CA ASP A 75 10.45 9.74 -19.46
C ASP A 75 10.61 8.21 -19.38
N ASP A 76 10.11 7.53 -20.40
CA ASP A 76 9.85 6.09 -20.60
C ASP A 76 10.69 5.02 -19.86
N GLY A 77 10.00 3.98 -19.35
CA GLY A 77 10.66 2.88 -18.62
C GLY A 77 9.80 1.68 -18.21
N GLY A 78 9.00 1.11 -19.13
CA GLY A 78 8.70 -0.33 -19.11
C GLY A 78 7.36 -0.80 -18.50
N GLY A 79 6.64 -1.64 -19.26
CA GLY A 79 5.74 -2.64 -18.67
C GLY A 79 4.36 -2.86 -19.31
N GLY A 80 4.30 -3.31 -20.57
CA GLY A 80 3.32 -4.33 -20.98
C GLY A 80 1.99 -3.90 -21.62
N LYS A 81 1.96 -3.91 -22.96
CA LYS A 81 1.11 -4.82 -23.77
C LYS A 81 1.30 -4.52 -25.27
N LYS A 82 2.21 -5.27 -25.90
CA LYS A 82 2.32 -5.37 -27.36
C LYS A 82 1.12 -6.20 -27.84
N GLY A 83 0.04 -5.54 -28.21
CA GLY A 83 -1.11 -6.14 -28.87
C GLY A 83 -0.69 -6.70 -30.23
N LYS A 84 -0.52 -8.02 -30.30
CA LYS A 84 -0.31 -8.80 -31.51
C LYS A 84 -1.63 -8.77 -32.30
N GLY A 85 -1.65 -8.11 -33.46
CA GLY A 85 -2.87 -8.00 -34.27
C GLY A 85 -2.76 -7.10 -35.49
N LYS A 86 -1.84 -7.40 -36.42
CA LYS A 86 -1.95 -6.96 -37.82
C LYS A 86 -1.38 -8.03 -38.74
N GLU A 87 -2.25 -8.93 -39.19
CA GLU A 87 -2.11 -9.56 -40.50
C GLU A 87 -3.40 -9.25 -41.26
N LYS A 88 -3.40 -8.13 -42.00
CA LYS A 88 -4.40 -7.88 -43.04
C LYS A 88 -3.71 -8.08 -44.38
N LYS A 89 -4.25 -9.10 -45.04
CA LYS A 89 -4.04 -9.65 -46.37
C LYS A 89 -4.52 -8.67 -47.45
N LYS A 90 -3.86 -8.73 -48.61
CA LYS A 90 -4.09 -8.04 -49.90
C LYS A 90 -3.60 -6.60 -50.01
#